data_AF-A0A6F8T0G3-F1
#
_entry.id   AF-A0A6F8T0G3-F1
#
_cell.length_a   1.000
_cell.length_b   1.000
_cell.length_c   1.000
_cell.angle_alpha   90.00
_cell.angle_beta   90.00
_cell.angle_gamma   90.00
#
_symmetry.space_group_name_H-M   'P 1'
#
loop_
_entity.id
_entity.type
_entity.pdbx_description
1 polymer ?
#
loop_
_entity_poly.entity_id
_entity_poly.type
_entity_poly.pdbx_seq_one_letter_code
_entity_poly.pdbx_strand_id
1 'polypeptide(L)'
;MSKFMMTVIGGWIMAIIASSTYANVANEILLSRSSDQKTQILSNIINAAGEPCLAIESFFQGVDLYDSAYWNVACSNGKMFTIQIASDSTHSIFPCAAMQSIGAECFKKFGTSQPARTLLIVR
;
A
#
# COMPACT_ATOMS: atom_id res chain seq x y z
N MET A 1 -38.90 47.60 -16.97
CA MET A 1 -37.69 48.24 -17.57
C MET A 1 -36.60 48.17 -16.52
N SER A 2 -35.72 47.17 -16.61
CA SER A 2 -34.37 47.28 -17.20
C SER A 2 -33.40 48.07 -16.33
N LYS A 3 -32.49 47.37 -15.63
CA LYS A 3 -31.04 47.37 -15.91
C LYS A 3 -30.28 46.60 -14.83
N PHE A 4 -29.88 45.37 -15.15
CA PHE A 4 -28.75 44.70 -14.53
C PHE A 4 -27.49 45.48 -14.91
N MET A 5 -26.78 46.04 -13.94
CA MET A 5 -25.46 46.64 -14.14
C MET A 5 -24.49 46.13 -13.08
N MET A 6 -23.75 45.12 -13.53
CA MET A 6 -22.43 44.63 -13.15
C MET A 6 -21.54 45.64 -12.38
N THR A 7 -20.88 45.23 -11.28
CA THR A 7 -19.42 45.36 -11.01
C THR A 7 -19.02 45.00 -9.55
N VAL A 8 -18.41 43.80 -9.39
CA VAL A 8 -17.22 43.41 -8.59
C VAL A 8 -17.08 43.83 -7.12
N ILE A 9 -17.10 42.85 -6.19
CA ILE A 9 -15.93 42.48 -5.37
C ILE A 9 -15.92 40.95 -5.19
N GLY A 10 -15.17 40.26 -6.04
CA GLY A 10 -14.98 38.81 -6.01
C GLY A 10 -14.10 38.40 -4.83
N GLY A 11 -14.69 37.69 -3.88
CA GLY A 11 -14.01 37.12 -2.72
C GLY A 11 -14.56 35.75 -2.38
N TRP A 12 -14.73 34.89 -3.39
CA TRP A 12 -14.99 33.47 -3.17
C TRP A 12 -13.68 32.83 -2.73
N ILE A 13 -13.45 32.78 -1.42
CA ILE A 13 -12.42 31.95 -0.80
C ILE A 13 -12.80 30.50 -1.10
N MET A 14 -12.27 29.96 -2.19
CA MET A 14 -12.27 28.52 -2.45
C MET A 14 -11.33 27.87 -1.43
N ALA A 15 -11.91 27.33 -0.35
CA ALA A 15 -11.19 26.47 0.57
C ALA A 15 -10.73 25.22 -0.20
N ILE A 16 -9.43 25.15 -0.50
CA ILE A 16 -8.80 23.96 -1.06
C ILE A 16 -8.80 22.92 0.07
N ILE A 17 -9.72 21.95 0.00
CA ILE A 17 -9.68 20.78 0.87
C ILE A 17 -8.47 19.97 0.41
N ALA A 18 -7.36 20.10 1.13
CA ALA A 18 -6.19 19.27 0.90
C ALA A 18 -6.54 17.83 1.30
N SER A 19 -6.90 17.00 0.33
CA SER A 19 -7.00 15.56 0.52
C SER A 19 -5.60 15.06 0.88
N SER A 20 -5.32 14.83 2.17
CA SER A 20 -4.11 14.14 2.59
C SER A 20 -4.24 12.71 2.10
N THR A 21 -3.73 12.41 0.90
CA THR A 21 -3.44 11.04 0.54
C THR A 21 -2.35 10.59 1.50
N TYR A 22 -2.72 9.84 2.55
CA TYR A 22 -1.73 9.05 3.26
C TYR A 22 -1.10 8.16 2.20
N ALA A 23 0.19 8.40 1.96
CA ALA A 23 1.01 7.59 1.08
C ALA A 23 1.99 6.88 2.00
N ASN A 24 2.02 5.56 1.91
CA ASN A 24 2.83 4.70 2.71
C ASN A 24 4.28 4.86 2.27
N VAL A 25 4.99 5.80 2.90
CA VAL A 25 6.37 6.16 2.56
C VAL A 25 7.28 4.94 2.64
N ALA A 26 7.06 4.05 3.62
CA ALA A 26 7.83 2.81 3.75
C ALA A 26 7.65 1.90 2.51
N ASN A 27 6.40 1.76 2.02
CA ASN A 27 6.12 1.03 0.79
C ASN A 27 6.70 1.70 -0.45
N GLU A 28 6.62 3.03 -0.59
CA GLU A 28 7.21 3.76 -1.72
C GLU A 28 8.73 3.57 -1.76
N ILE A 29 9.39 3.66 -0.60
CA ILE A 29 10.82 3.37 -0.48
C ILE A 29 11.10 1.92 -0.91
N LEU A 30 10.32 0.95 -0.45
CA LEU A 30 10.50 -0.44 -0.82
C LEU A 30 10.29 -0.66 -2.33
N LEU A 31 9.27 -0.05 -2.93
CA LEU A 31 8.98 -0.10 -4.36
C LEU A 31 10.12 0.48 -5.21
N SER A 32 10.80 1.50 -4.71
CA SER A 32 11.97 2.12 -5.39
C SER A 32 13.22 1.23 -5.44
N ARG A 33 13.24 0.12 -4.69
CA ARG A 33 14.38 -0.81 -4.65
C ARG A 33 14.37 -1.83 -5.80
N SER A 34 15.53 -2.42 -6.06
CA SER A 34 15.62 -3.57 -6.97
C SER A 34 14.87 -4.79 -6.40
N SER A 35 14.58 -5.78 -7.24
CA SER A 35 13.92 -7.02 -6.80
C SER A 35 14.71 -7.71 -5.69
N ASP A 36 16.02 -7.84 -5.86
CA ASP A 36 16.89 -8.49 -4.87
C ASP A 36 16.92 -7.72 -3.55
N GLN A 37 16.97 -6.40 -3.62
CA GLN A 37 16.90 -5.54 -2.44
C GLN A 37 15.55 -5.67 -1.72
N LYS A 38 14.43 -5.73 -2.45
CA LYS A 38 13.09 -5.95 -1.87
C LYS A 38 13.06 -7.27 -1.11
N THR A 39 13.45 -8.35 -1.79
CA THR A 39 13.48 -9.70 -1.22
C THR A 39 14.38 -9.75 0.02
N GLN A 40 15.57 -9.16 -0.03
CA GLN A 40 16.48 -9.11 1.12
C GLN A 40 15.90 -8.32 2.30
N ILE A 41 15.33 -7.14 2.06
CA ILE A 41 14.71 -6.31 3.12
C ILE A 41 13.57 -7.08 3.78
N LEU A 42 12.68 -7.69 2.99
CA LEU A 42 11.56 -8.46 3.50
C LEU A 42 12.02 -9.72 4.25
N SER A 43 13.09 -10.38 3.78
CA SER A 43 13.75 -11.47 4.50
C SER A 43 14.21 -11.03 5.88
N ASN A 44 14.83 -9.85 5.99
CA ASN A 44 15.33 -9.31 7.25
C ASN A 44 14.19 -8.98 8.21
N ILE A 45 13.06 -8.47 7.72
CA ILE A 45 11.86 -8.20 8.53
C ILE A 45 11.34 -9.50 9.15
N ILE A 46 11.24 -10.58 8.37
CA ILE A 46 10.79 -11.90 8.88
C ILE A 46 11.77 -12.45 9.92
N ASN A 47 13.07 -12.38 9.65
CA ASN A 47 14.09 -12.83 10.59
C ASN A 47 14.06 -12.02 11.89
N ALA A 48 13.83 -10.71 11.83
CA ALA A 48 13.72 -9.85 13.01
C ALA A 48 12.50 -10.18 13.88
N ALA A 49 11.45 -10.77 13.30
CA ALA A 49 10.29 -11.29 14.03
C ALA A 49 10.52 -12.69 14.63
N GLY A 50 11.74 -13.26 14.51
CA GLY A 50 12.10 -14.56 15.07
C GLY A 50 11.79 -15.75 14.17
N GLU A 51 11.35 -15.52 12.94
CA GLU A 51 11.08 -16.59 11.97
C GLU A 51 12.26 -16.76 11.01
N PRO A 52 12.86 -17.96 10.89
CA PRO A 52 13.95 -18.17 9.96
C PRO A 52 13.43 -18.11 8.52
N CYS A 53 13.92 -17.13 7.75
CA CYS A 53 13.61 -16.98 6.34
C CYS A 53 14.82 -16.48 5.57
N LEU A 54 15.26 -17.28 4.61
CA LEU A 54 16.08 -16.82 3.48
C LEU A 54 15.14 -16.65 2.29
N ALA A 55 14.73 -15.41 2.02
CA ALA A 55 13.77 -15.12 0.98
C ALA A 55 14.37 -15.39 -0.41
N ILE A 56 13.65 -16.16 -1.23
CA ILE A 56 14.01 -16.49 -2.61
C ILE A 56 13.15 -15.71 -3.62
N GLU A 57 11.98 -15.26 -3.19
CA GLU A 57 11.04 -14.49 -4.00
C GLU A 57 10.22 -13.57 -3.11
N SER A 58 9.88 -12.40 -3.63
CA SER A 58 8.92 -11.48 -3.02
C SER A 58 7.91 -10.97 -4.05
N PHE A 59 6.69 -10.72 -3.61
CA PHE A 59 5.58 -10.34 -4.47
C PHE A 59 4.71 -9.26 -3.83
N PHE A 60 4.57 -8.12 -4.52
CA PHE A 60 3.65 -7.07 -4.08
C PHE A 60 2.20 -7.45 -4.38
N GLN A 61 1.42 -7.64 -3.33
CA GLN A 61 0.01 -8.02 -3.43
C GLN A 61 -0.89 -6.83 -3.77
N GLY A 62 -0.56 -5.67 -3.20
CA GLY A 62 -1.31 -4.43 -3.34
C GLY A 62 -1.33 -3.63 -2.04
N VAL A 63 -2.01 -2.49 -2.09
CA VAL A 63 -2.39 -1.71 -0.90
C VAL A 63 -3.84 -2.01 -0.54
N ASP A 64 -4.31 -1.75 0.67
CA ASP A 64 -5.73 -1.77 1.03
C ASP A 64 -6.36 -0.35 1.05
N LEU A 65 -7.59 -0.23 1.56
CA LEU A 65 -8.31 1.05 1.67
C LEU A 65 -7.71 2.01 2.71
N TYR A 66 -6.85 1.50 3.60
CA TYR A 66 -6.16 2.25 4.66
C TYR A 66 -4.69 2.52 4.30
N ASP A 67 -4.31 2.28 3.05
CA ASP A 67 -2.97 2.45 2.51
C ASP A 67 -1.91 1.53 3.17
N SER A 68 -2.37 0.41 3.75
CA SER A 68 -1.44 -0.65 4.18
C SER A 68 -1.01 -1.46 2.96
N ALA A 69 0.29 -1.61 2.77
CA ALA A 69 0.88 -2.39 1.70
C ALA A 69 1.09 -3.85 2.13
N TYR A 70 0.76 -4.79 1.24
CA TYR A 70 0.90 -6.22 1.51
C TYR A 70 1.92 -6.83 0.55
N TRP A 71 2.91 -7.51 1.13
CA TRP A 71 4.00 -8.17 0.42
C TRP A 71 4.04 -9.64 0.81
N ASN A 72 4.05 -10.53 -0.17
CA ASN A 72 4.25 -11.95 0.06
C ASN A 72 5.73 -12.30 -0.12
N VAL A 73 6.21 -13.26 0.66
CA VAL A 73 7.59 -13.73 0.63
C VAL A 73 7.62 -15.25 0.66
N ALA A 74 8.37 -15.84 -0.25
CA ALA A 74 8.69 -17.27 -0.25
C ALA A 74 10.10 -17.45 0.28
N CYS A 75 10.26 -18.33 1.26
CA CYS A 75 11.54 -18.65 1.89
C CYS A 75 12.08 -19.98 1.34
N SER A 76 13.40 -20.14 1.30
CA SER A 76 14.06 -21.36 0.81
C SER A 76 13.70 -22.63 1.60
N ASN A 77 13.22 -22.48 2.84
CA ASN A 77 12.75 -23.57 3.70
C ASN A 77 11.29 -23.99 3.42
N GLY A 78 10.66 -23.44 2.37
CA GLY A 78 9.29 -23.73 1.99
C GLY A 78 8.22 -22.97 2.77
N LYS A 79 8.61 -22.19 3.80
CA LYS A 79 7.66 -21.29 4.48
C LYS A 79 7.32 -20.10 3.58
N MET A 80 6.09 -19.61 3.74
CA MET A 80 5.59 -18.42 3.05
C MET A 80 4.96 -17.48 4.06
N PHE A 81 5.17 -16.18 3.85
CA PHE A 81 4.69 -15.13 4.75
C PHE A 81 4.06 -13.98 3.97
N THR A 82 3.06 -13.36 4.57
CA THR A 82 2.53 -12.05 4.18
C THR A 82 3.01 -11.02 5.20
N ILE A 83 3.63 -9.96 4.70
CA ILE A 83 4.03 -8.80 5.48
C ILE A 83 3.06 -7.67 5.15
N GLN A 84 2.37 -7.18 6.18
CA GLN A 84 1.65 -5.92 6.12
C GLN A 84 2.60 -4.81 6.54
N ILE A 85 2.67 -3.73 5.77
CA ILE A 85 3.34 -2.48 6.10
C ILE A 85 2.24 -1.44 6.21
N ALA A 86 1.90 -1.00 7.41
CA ALA A 86 0.90 0.04 7.62
C ALA A 86 1.43 1.43 7.23
N SER A 87 0.52 2.38 7.03
CA SER A 87 0.87 3.76 6.64
C SER A 87 1.63 4.52 7.72
N ASP A 88 1.55 4.11 8.98
CA ASP A 88 2.35 4.62 10.10
C ASP A 88 3.74 3.95 10.25
N SER A 89 4.13 3.14 9.25
CA SER A 89 5.38 2.37 9.21
C SER A 89 5.47 1.19 10.19
N THR A 90 4.39 0.86 10.92
CA THR A 90 4.33 -0.42 11.63
C THR A 90 4.22 -1.57 10.64
N HIS A 91 4.72 -2.75 11.03
CA HIS A 91 4.66 -3.93 10.20
C HIS A 91 4.21 -5.14 10.99
N SER A 92 3.40 -5.98 10.33
CA SER A 92 2.90 -7.24 10.87
C SER A 92 3.24 -8.38 9.92
N ILE A 93 3.53 -9.55 10.46
CA ILE A 93 3.93 -10.72 9.68
C ILE A 93 2.96 -11.85 9.97
N PHE A 94 2.43 -12.45 8.90
CA PHE A 94 1.45 -13.51 8.97
C PHE A 94 1.97 -14.74 8.19
N PRO A 95 2.08 -15.91 8.83
CA PRO A 95 2.35 -17.15 8.13
C PRO A 95 1.21 -17.47 7.15
N CYS A 96 1.53 -17.76 5.89
CA CYS A 96 0.52 -18.06 4.88
C CYS A 96 -0.32 -19.28 5.20
N ALA A 97 0.26 -20.30 5.82
CA ALA A 97 -0.48 -21.48 6.27
C ALA A 97 -1.58 -21.12 7.29
N ALA A 98 -1.32 -20.16 8.17
CA ALA A 98 -2.31 -19.69 9.14
C ALA A 98 -3.43 -18.91 8.43
N MET A 99 -3.09 -18.05 7.46
CA MET A 99 -4.07 -17.32 6.66
C MET A 99 -4.96 -18.24 5.80
N GLN A 100 -4.38 -19.28 5.19
CA GLN A 100 -5.11 -20.25 4.38
C GLN A 100 -6.13 -21.04 5.20
N SER A 101 -5.84 -21.33 6.47
CA SER A 101 -6.77 -22.03 7.35
C SER A 101 -8.10 -21.28 7.59
N ILE A 102 -8.11 -19.96 7.35
CA ILE A 102 -9.29 -19.10 7.45
C ILE A 102 -9.79 -18.60 6.08
N GLY A 103 -9.32 -19.22 4.99
CA GLY A 103 -9.76 -18.92 3.62
C GLY A 103 -9.08 -17.70 2.97
N ALA A 104 -8.03 -17.14 3.58
CA ALA A 104 -7.25 -16.07 2.98
C ALA A 104 -6.09 -16.63 2.16
N GLU A 105 -5.87 -16.07 0.97
CA GLU A 105 -4.85 -16.53 0.03
C GLU A 105 -3.62 -15.61 0.04
N CYS A 106 -2.44 -16.22 0.12
CA CYS A 106 -1.17 -15.54 -0.18
C CYS A 106 -0.90 -15.55 -1.69
N PHE A 107 -0.02 -14.65 -2.14
CA PHE A 107 0.44 -14.56 -3.54
C PHE A 107 -0.68 -14.33 -4.57
N LYS A 108 -1.81 -13.78 -4.13
CA LYS A 108 -2.90 -13.36 -5.00
C LYS A 108 -3.03 -11.86 -4.98
N LYS A 109 -2.80 -11.20 -6.12
CA LYS A 109 -3.04 -9.75 -6.22
C LYS A 109 -4.44 -9.42 -5.73
N PHE A 110 -4.56 -8.29 -5.03
CA PHE A 110 -5.87 -7.71 -4.84
C PHE A 110 -6.53 -7.48 -6.21
N GLY A 111 -7.81 -7.83 -6.31
CA GLY A 111 -8.56 -7.65 -7.55
C GLY A 111 -8.57 -6.19 -7.98
N THR A 112 -8.74 -5.93 -9.27
CA THR A 112 -8.89 -4.58 -9.85
C THR A 112 -10.14 -3.82 -9.35
N SER A 113 -10.91 -4.40 -8.43
CA SER A 113 -12.05 -3.74 -7.78
C SER A 113 -11.65 -2.69 -6.74
N GLN A 114 -10.35 -2.59 -6.43
CA GLN A 114 -9.90 -1.44 -5.65
C GLN A 114 -9.91 -0.23 -6.58
N PRO A 115 -10.67 0.84 -6.25
CA PRO A 115 -10.80 1.97 -7.14
C PRO A 115 -9.40 2.52 -7.38
N ALA A 116 -8.93 2.35 -8.62
CA ALA A 116 -7.80 3.10 -9.13
C ALA A 116 -8.07 4.53 -8.70
N ARG A 117 -7.14 5.10 -7.90
CA ARG A 117 -7.14 6.49 -7.45
C ARG A 117 -7.90 7.28 -8.50
N THR A 118 -9.15 7.65 -8.21
CA THR A 118 -9.92 8.47 -9.14
C THR A 118 -9.20 9.80 -9.08
N LEU A 119 -8.21 9.92 -9.94
CA LEU A 119 -7.57 11.16 -10.29
C LEU A 119 -8.70 11.92 -10.98
N LEU A 120 -9.45 12.64 -10.16
CA LEU A 120 -10.44 13.56 -10.63
C LEU A 120 -9.64 14.70 -11.27
N ILE A 121 -9.18 14.47 -12.50
CA ILE A 121 -8.66 15.50 -13.38
C ILE A 121 -9.87 16.37 -13.71
N VAL A 122 -10.07 17.40 -12.88
CA VAL A 122 -10.98 18.49 -13.22
C VAL A 122 -10.38 19.18 -14.43
N ARG A 123 -11.08 19.07 -15.57
CA ARG A 123 -10.82 19.87 -16.78
C ARG A 123 -11.06 21.35 -16.53
#